data_AF-A0A2V7SFH3-F1
#
_entry.id   AF-A0A2V7SFH3-F1
#
_cell.length_a   1.000
_cell.length_b   1.000
_cell.length_c   1.000
_cell.angle_alpha   90.00
_cell.angle_beta   90.00
_cell.angle_gamma   90.00
#
_symmetry.space_group_name_H-M   'P 1'
#
loop_
_entity.id
_entity.type
_entity.pdbx_description
1 polymer ?
#
loop_
_entity_poly.entity_id
_entity_poly.type
_entity_poly.pdbx_seq_one_letter_code
_entity_poly.pdbx_strand_id
1 'polypeptide(L)' 'MTRDGHGFENEILTIEEVAAYLRLTPQTIYRWAQEKRIPAVKLGKEWRFRRSIIDQWLDAQILADDSGFGHLKRQR' A
#
# COMPACT_ATOMS: atom_id res chain seq x y z
N MET A 1 16.73 -20.92 19.33
CA MET A 1 16.91 -20.10 18.12
C MET A 1 15.89 -20.59 17.10
N THR A 2 14.60 -20.39 17.37
CA THR A 2 13.55 -20.86 16.47
C THR A 2 13.55 -20.01 15.21
N ARG A 3 13.61 -20.72 14.10
CA ARG A 3 13.62 -20.23 12.73
C ARG A 3 12.16 -20.11 12.31
N ASP A 4 11.52 -18.98 12.63
CA ASP A 4 10.14 -18.73 12.21
C ASP A 4 10.17 -18.10 10.80
N GLY A 5 10.42 -18.94 9.79
CA GLY A 5 10.42 -18.57 8.37
C GLY A 5 9.01 -18.31 7.81
N HIS A 6 8.18 -17.55 8.52
CA HIS A 6 6.81 -17.21 8.11
C HIS A 6 6.42 -15.78 8.54
N GLY A 7 7.31 -14.80 8.32
CA GLY A 7 7.15 -13.44 8.86
C GLY A 7 6.39 -12.43 7.99
N PHE A 8 6.35 -12.61 6.67
CA PHE A 8 6.01 -11.50 5.76
C PHE A 8 4.53 -11.37 5.39
N GLU A 9 3.72 -12.43 5.54
CA GLU A 9 2.30 -12.40 5.13
C GLU A 9 1.39 -11.68 6.14
N ASN A 10 1.82 -11.62 7.40
CA ASN A 10 1.10 -10.95 8.48
C ASN A 10 1.73 -9.61 8.87
N GLU A 11 2.70 -9.14 8.08
CA GLU A 11 3.36 -7.86 8.35
C GLU A 11 2.35 -6.71 8.17
N ILE A 12 2.23 -5.87 9.20
CA ILE A 12 1.38 -4.69 9.22
C ILE A 12 2.27 -3.46 9.05
N LEU A 13 2.09 -2.78 7.93
CA LEU A 13 2.81 -1.59 7.55
C LEU A 13 2.04 -0.33 7.96
N THR A 14 2.81 0.73 8.23
CA THR A 14 2.36 2.11 8.35
C THR A 14 2.30 2.80 6.98
N ILE A 15 1.78 4.02 6.95
CA ILE A 15 1.80 4.86 5.73
C ILE A 15 3.22 5.04 5.21
N GLU A 16 4.18 5.30 6.08
CA GLU A 16 5.57 5.56 5.70
C GLU A 16 6.23 4.34 5.06
N GLU A 17 5.98 3.16 5.64
CA GLU A 17 6.50 1.90 5.12
C GLU A 17 5.85 1.52 3.78
N VAL A 18 4.55 1.72 3.62
CA VAL A 18 3.88 1.53 2.32
C VAL A 18 4.38 2.52 1.28
N ALA A 19 4.62 3.77 1.68
CA ALA A 19 5.16 4.79 0.79
C ALA A 19 6.57 4.41 0.32
N ALA A 20 7.44 3.97 1.24
CA ALA A 20 8.76 3.45 0.89
C ALA A 20 8.68 2.22 -0.01
N TYR A 21 7.74 1.30 0.29
CA TYR A 21 7.56 0.08 -0.48
C TYR A 21 7.12 0.36 -1.93
N LEU A 22 6.11 1.20 -2.11
CA LEU A 22 5.58 1.58 -3.43
C LEU A 22 6.40 2.68 -4.11
N ARG A 23 7.47 3.18 -3.46
CA ARG A 23 8.28 4.33 -3.89
C ARG A 23 7.44 5.58 -4.18
N LEU A 24 6.48 5.86 -3.31
CA LEU A 24 5.60 7.03 -3.34
C LEU A 24 5.85 7.93 -2.13
N THR A 25 5.22 9.11 -2.12
CA THR A 25 5.25 9.97 -0.92
C THR A 25 4.20 9.50 0.10
N PRO A 26 4.46 9.63 1.41
CA PRO A 26 3.48 9.35 2.46
C PRO A 26 2.16 10.11 2.26
N GLN A 27 2.23 11.34 1.73
CA GLN A 27 1.07 12.17 1.44
C GLN A 27 0.15 11.53 0.38
N THR A 28 0.73 10.94 -0.67
CA THR A 28 -0.01 10.20 -1.69
C THR A 28 -0.73 8.99 -1.08
N ILE A 29 -0.02 8.19 -0.28
CA ILE A 29 -0.59 7.00 0.38
C ILE A 29 -1.69 7.40 1.36
N TYR A 30 -1.49 8.46 2.14
CA TYR A 30 -2.51 8.99 3.04
C TYR A 30 -3.78 9.40 2.29
N ARG A 31 -3.62 10.16 1.20
CA ARG A 31 -4.75 10.58 0.36
C ARG A 31 -5.47 9.37 -0.26
N TRP A 32 -4.74 8.40 -0.79
CA TRP A 32 -5.35 7.18 -1.33
C TRP A 32 -6.08 6.36 -0.28
N ALA A 33 -5.57 6.29 0.95
CA ALA A 33 -6.24 5.61 2.06
C ALA A 33 -7.56 6.32 2.42
N GLN A 34 -7.57 7.65 2.45
CA GLN A 34 -8.79 8.44 2.63
C GLN A 34 -9.79 8.24 1.50
N GLU A 35 -9.32 8.23 0.26
CA GLU A 35 -10.12 8.01 -0.95
C GLU A 35 -10.50 6.53 -1.15
N LYS A 36 -10.09 5.62 -0.26
CA LYS A 36 -10.28 4.16 -0.35
C LYS A 36 -9.77 3.54 -1.66
N ARG A 37 -8.75 4.15 -2.26
CA ARG A 37 -8.11 3.68 -3.51
C ARG A 37 -7.07 2.59 -3.28
N ILE A 38 -6.51 2.56 -2.08
CA ILE A 38 -5.55 1.54 -1.62
C ILE A 38 -6.17 0.78 -0.44
N PRO A 39 -6.01 -0.54 -0.34
CA PRO A 39 -6.56 -1.31 0.76
C PRO A 39 -5.87 -0.96 2.08
N ALA A 40 -6.59 -0.25 2.95
CA ALA A 40 -6.11 0.22 4.24
C ALA A 40 -7.19 0.06 5.31
N VAL A 41 -6.78 -0.17 6.54
CA VAL A 41 -7.68 -0.19 7.71
C VAL A 41 -7.28 0.93 8.66
N LYS A 42 -8.27 1.70 9.11
CA LYS A 42 -8.06 2.72 10.14
C LYS A 42 -8.17 2.09 11.51
N LEU A 43 -7.04 1.93 12.19
CA LEU A 43 -6.95 1.40 13.55
C LEU A 43 -6.68 2.57 14.51
N GLY A 44 -7.75 3.05 15.15
CA GLY A 44 -7.71 4.24 15.99
C GLY A 44 -7.41 5.51 15.18
N LYS A 45 -6.23 6.10 15.41
CA LYS A 45 -5.79 7.35 14.75
C LYS A 45 -4.87 7.12 13.55
N GLU A 46 -4.41 5.89 13.34
CA GLU A 46 -3.44 5.57 12.31
C GLU A 46 -4.04 4.67 11.22
N TRP A 47 -3.44 4.73 10.03
CA TRP A 47 -3.72 3.81 8.95
C TRP A 47 -2.74 2.65 8.98
N ARG A 48 -3.26 1.45 8.83
CA ARG A 48 -2.49 0.22 8.81
C ARG A 48 -2.81 -0.57 7.55
N PHE A 49 -1.78 -1.21 7.02
CA PHE A 49 -1.82 -1.90 5.74
C PHE A 49 -1.23 -3.28 5.93
N ARG A 50 -1.95 -4.34 5.55
CA ARG A 50 -1.35 -5.67 5.55
C ARG A 50 -0.52 -5.86 4.30
N ARG A 51 0.73 -6.28 4.44
CA ARG A 51 1.65 -6.46 3.33
C ARG A 51 1.08 -7.34 2.22
N SER A 52 0.59 -8.56 2.54
CA SER A 52 0.00 -9.44 1.52
C SER A 52 -1.16 -8.81 0.75
N ILE A 53 -1.97 -7.98 1.39
CA ILE A 53 -3.11 -7.32 0.73
C ILE A 53 -2.62 -6.24 -0.23
N ILE A 54 -1.56 -5.50 0.14
CA ILE A 54 -0.94 -4.51 -0.74
C ILE A 54 -0.31 -5.19 -1.96
N ASP A 55 0.36 -6.32 -1.77
CA ASP A 55 0.93 -7.12 -2.86
C ASP A 55 -0.17 -7.59 -3.83
N GLN A 56 -1.25 -8.18 -3.33
CA GLN A 56 -2.39 -8.60 -4.17
C GLN A 56 -3.05 -7.43 -4.90
N TRP A 57 -3.19 -6.29 -4.23
CA TRP A 57 -3.74 -5.09 -4.86
C TRP A 57 -2.82 -4.59 -5.98
N LEU A 58 -1.51 -4.57 -5.76
CA LEU A 58 -0.54 -4.15 -6.78
C LEU A 58 -0.60 -5.07 -8.00
N ASP A 59 -0.63 -6.38 -7.79
CA ASP A 59 -0.79 -7.37 -8.86
C ASP A 59 -2.08 -7.14 -9.65
N ALA A 60 -3.20 -6.92 -8.95
CA ALA A 60 -4.46 -6.59 -9.60
C ALA A 60 -4.41 -5.26 -10.39
N GLN A 61 -3.68 -4.24 -9.92
CA GLN A 61 -3.50 -3.00 -10.67
C GLN A 61 -2.64 -3.19 -11.94
N ILE A 62 -1.67 -4.10 -11.92
CA ILE A 62 -0.83 -4.42 -13.08
C ILE A 62 -1.62 -5.22 -14.11
N LEU A 63 -2.43 -6.19 -13.66
CA LEU A 63 -3.23 -7.04 -14.55
C LEU A 63 -4.46 -6.30 -15.12
N ALA A 64 -4.99 -5.33 -14.40
CA ALA A 64 -6.12 -4.51 -14.83
C ALA A 64 -5.71 -3.32 -15.71
N ASP A 65 -4.62 -3.44 -16.49
CA ASP A 65 -4.09 -2.42 -17.40
C ASP A 65 -5.10 -2.03 -18.49
N ASP A 66 -6.05 -1.19 -18.09
CA ASP A 66 -6.76 -0.21 -18.92
C ASP A 66 -6.96 1.13 -18.16
N SER A 67 -6.62 1.25 -16.87
CA SER A 67 -7.06 2.41 -16.08
C SER A 67 -6.06 2.97 -15.06
N GLY A 68 -5.59 4.20 -15.31
CA GLY A 68 -5.63 5.26 -14.28
C GLY A 68 -4.36 5.68 -13.53
N PHE A 69 -3.22 4.96 -13.60
CA PHE A 69 -1.98 5.41 -12.94
C PHE A 69 -1.12 6.36 -13.79
N GLY A 70 -1.35 6.40 -15.11
CA GLY A 70 -0.61 7.28 -16.03
C GLY A 70 -0.81 8.78 -15.77
N HIS A 71 -1.92 9.18 -15.15
CA HIS A 71 -2.22 10.60 -14.92
C HIS A 71 -1.47 11.20 -13.72
N LEU A 72 -1.05 10.40 -12.72
CA LEU A 72 -0.43 10.93 -11.50
C LEU A 72 1.02 11.40 -11.71
N LYS A 73 1.63 11.11 -12.88
CA LYS A 73 2.94 11.66 -13.27
C LYS A 73 2.89 13.10 -13.81
N ARG A 74 1.76 13.80 -13.73
CA ARG A 74 1.71 15.26 -13.96
C ARG A 74 1.44 16.02 -12.68
N GLN A 75 2.53 16.39 -12.01
CA GLN A 75 2.71 17.72 -11.42
C GLN A 75 4.19 17.82 -11.04
N ARG A 76 4.93 18.56 -11.89
CA ARG A 76 6.10 19.32 -11.44
C ARG A 76 5.60 20.59 -10.77
#